data_AF-A0A2J7Q363-F1
#
_entry.id   AF-A0A2J7Q363-F1
#
_cell.length_a   1.000
_cell.length_b   1.000
_cell.length_c   1.000
_cell.angle_alpha   90.00
_cell.angle_beta   90.00
_cell.angle_gamma   90.00
#
_symmetry.space_group_name_H-M   'P 1'
#
loop_
_entity.id
_entity.type
_entity.pdbx_description
1 polymer ?
#
loop_
_entity_poly.entity_id
_entity_poly.type
_entity_poly.pdbx_seq_one_letter_code
_entity_poly.pdbx_strand_id
1 'polypeptide(L)'
;MINANLLWCVRTALLPLLMNVCGGAKILGIFPSHSRSHAIISSALMRELAARGHHVTVLSMHPQVDNVGNYTDIVLKSSLLDLLDNETKLGMSRMQMGIVQMFDVFFNLDLVLCDLQLQEESVQELVHSKDLSFDLIIVEAFNNECFLGFVHKFQAPLIHICTFAGFDFMGHWVGNPNPYAYVPSPILKFRDKMNFWERMINTILGTSFILVRNHYYLPRQNAIMRKHFNDSNDLPELSEIEHRTSVLFVNQHLSTSYPKPLMPSIVQVGGIHVKPPKKLPQDIQSYLDEASEGAIFFSMGSNVKSSEMPEGTIDALIKAFSKVKQRVLWKWETETFPGRPSNVKLGKWLPQADILAHPNTRLFMTHGGLLSMQEAIDRGVPVVGIPVFGDQKMNMMWAVSQGFGVSMDFNNITSESVSEALSEVLGNPRYRENSQRLSRIFRDQPLTP
;
A
#
# COMPACT_ATOMS: atom_id res chain seq x y z
N MET A 1 60.97 11.94 26.27
CA MET A 1 59.68 11.76 26.96
C MET A 1 58.65 12.64 26.28
N ILE A 2 57.86 12.08 25.37
CA ILE A 2 56.75 12.81 24.76
C ILE A 2 55.70 13.01 25.87
N ASN A 3 55.34 14.26 26.11
CA ASN A 3 54.54 14.67 27.26
C ASN A 3 53.15 14.00 27.18
N ALA A 4 52.85 13.08 28.10
CA ALA A 4 51.61 12.29 28.09
C ALA A 4 50.35 13.19 28.09
N ASN A 5 50.46 14.41 28.64
CA ASN A 5 49.41 15.42 28.62
C ASN A 5 49.13 15.97 27.21
N LEU A 6 50.14 16.07 26.34
CA LEU A 6 49.98 16.55 24.97
C LEU A 6 49.26 15.52 24.10
N LEU A 7 49.57 14.22 24.28
CA LEU A 7 48.85 13.12 23.62
C LEU A 7 47.40 13.01 24.10
N TRP A 8 47.14 13.28 25.38
CA TRP A 8 45.80 13.28 25.94
C TRP A 8 44.96 14.46 25.39
N CYS A 9 45.53 15.67 25.38
CA CYS A 9 44.89 16.85 24.79
C CYS A 9 44.61 16.70 23.29
N VAL A 10 45.52 16.11 22.52
CA VAL A 10 45.32 15.83 21.08
C VAL A 10 44.24 14.77 20.87
N ARG A 11 44.18 13.71 21.70
CA ARG A 11 43.10 12.70 21.63
C ARG A 11 41.73 13.26 22.03
N THR A 12 41.67 14.13 23.04
CA THR A 12 40.41 14.78 23.45
C THR A 12 39.97 15.87 22.48
N ALA A 13 40.89 16.53 21.76
CA ALA A 13 40.58 17.51 20.72
C ALA A 13 40.20 16.87 19.38
N LEU A 14 40.72 15.67 19.07
CA LEU A 14 40.35 14.92 17.86
C LEU A 14 39.01 14.16 18.01
N LEU A 15 38.56 13.85 19.23
CA LEU A 15 37.26 13.21 19.44
C LEU A 15 36.06 14.03 18.91
N PRO A 16 35.97 15.37 19.12
CA PRO A 16 34.92 16.20 18.52
C PRO A 16 35.15 16.49 17.03
N LEU A 17 36.37 16.32 16.50
CA LEU A 17 36.65 16.35 15.05
C LEU A 17 36.27 15.02 14.35
N LEU A 18 36.22 13.91 15.11
CA LEU A 18 35.69 12.61 14.70
C LEU A 18 34.18 12.47 14.95
N MET A 19 33.57 13.41 15.68
CA MET A 19 32.15 13.69 15.50
C MET A 19 32.01 14.34 14.13
N ASN A 20 32.11 13.52 13.08
CA ASN A 20 31.55 13.87 11.79
C ASN A 20 30.17 14.44 12.09
N VAL A 21 29.99 15.71 11.79
CA VAL A 21 28.68 16.27 11.51
C VAL A 21 28.21 15.47 10.30
N CYS A 22 27.63 14.29 10.56
CA CYS A 22 27.13 13.43 9.52
C CYS A 22 25.86 14.12 9.01
N GLY A 23 26.04 15.05 8.08
CA GLY A 23 24.93 15.66 7.37
C GLY A 23 24.09 14.55 6.78
N GLY A 24 22.78 14.59 6.99
CA GLY A 24 21.90 13.60 6.39
C GLY A 24 21.84 13.79 4.88
N ALA A 25 21.88 12.67 4.16
CA ALA A 25 21.75 12.61 2.70
C ALA A 25 20.54 13.40 2.18
N LYS A 26 20.66 13.96 0.97
CA LYS A 26 19.57 14.56 0.20
C LYS A 26 18.88 13.47 -0.61
N ILE A 27 17.61 13.19 -0.31
CA ILE A 27 16.86 12.08 -0.90
C ILE A 27 15.67 12.65 -1.67
N LEU A 28 15.54 12.27 -2.93
CA LEU A 28 14.35 12.57 -3.74
C LEU A 28 13.40 11.37 -3.72
N GLY A 29 12.20 11.57 -3.16
CA GLY A 29 11.10 10.62 -3.21
C GLY A 29 10.11 10.98 -4.31
N ILE A 30 9.74 10.02 -5.17
CA ILE A 30 8.82 10.23 -6.29
C ILE A 30 7.65 9.26 -6.16
N PHE A 31 6.49 9.76 -5.72
CA PHE A 31 5.28 8.99 -5.43
C PHE A 31 4.04 9.62 -6.08
N PRO A 32 3.91 9.48 -7.42
CA PRO A 32 2.87 10.14 -8.20
C PRO A 32 1.49 9.49 -8.08
N SER A 33 1.38 8.33 -7.41
CA SER A 33 0.12 7.62 -7.26
C SER A 33 -0.96 8.46 -6.57
N HIS A 34 -2.16 8.38 -7.13
CA HIS A 34 -3.34 9.07 -6.62
C HIS A 34 -3.90 8.41 -5.37
N SER A 35 -3.60 7.13 -5.15
CA SER A 35 -4.26 6.38 -4.09
C SER A 35 -3.66 6.69 -2.73
N ARG A 36 -4.50 7.09 -1.78
CA ARG A 36 -4.06 7.39 -0.40
C ARG A 36 -3.34 6.20 0.26
N SER A 37 -3.73 4.96 -0.06
CA SER A 37 -3.07 3.77 0.48
C SER A 37 -1.60 3.65 0.05
N HIS A 38 -1.26 4.15 -1.14
CA HIS A 38 0.13 4.16 -1.61
C HIS A 38 0.95 5.20 -0.85
N ALA A 39 0.39 6.40 -0.71
CA ALA A 39 1.00 7.48 0.05
C ALA A 39 1.27 7.12 1.52
N ILE A 40 0.42 6.29 2.15
CA ILE A 40 0.66 5.82 3.53
C ILE A 40 1.99 5.06 3.64
N ILE A 41 2.31 4.21 2.67
CA ILE A 41 3.53 3.40 2.68
C ILE A 41 4.76 4.25 2.41
N SER A 42 4.74 5.06 1.35
CA SER A 42 5.87 5.93 1.01
C SER A 42 6.12 6.98 2.09
N SER A 43 5.07 7.58 2.63
CA SER A 43 5.15 8.57 3.72
C SER A 43 5.77 7.97 4.99
N ALA A 44 5.45 6.71 5.33
CA ALA A 44 6.07 6.05 6.47
C ALA A 44 7.60 5.97 6.36
N LEU A 45 8.11 5.64 5.16
CA LEU A 45 9.55 5.60 4.89
C LEU A 45 10.17 7.00 4.87
N MET A 46 9.60 7.93 4.11
CA MET A 46 10.19 9.26 3.94
C MET A 46 10.21 10.07 5.24
N ARG A 47 9.18 9.95 6.09
CA ARG A 47 9.16 10.59 7.41
C ARG A 47 10.21 10.04 8.35
N GLU A 48 10.42 8.72 8.35
CA GLU A 48 11.45 8.10 9.18
C GLU A 48 12.85 8.50 8.72
N LEU A 49 13.09 8.61 7.41
CA LEU A 49 14.35 9.14 6.86
C LEU A 49 14.58 10.59 7.31
N ALA A 50 13.56 11.45 7.21
CA ALA A 50 13.64 12.83 7.68
C ALA A 50 13.93 12.92 9.19
N ALA A 51 13.24 12.10 10.00
CA ALA A 51 13.43 12.01 11.45
C ALA A 51 14.85 11.56 11.83
N ARG A 52 15.51 10.78 10.97
CA ARG A 52 16.92 10.36 11.13
C ARG A 52 17.94 11.38 10.62
N GLY A 53 17.48 12.57 10.22
CA GLY A 53 18.33 13.70 9.85
C GLY A 53 18.57 13.86 8.36
N HIS A 54 18.01 13.01 7.50
CA HIS A 54 18.08 13.16 6.04
C HIS A 54 17.23 14.34 5.56
N HIS A 55 17.65 14.98 4.47
CA HIS A 55 16.86 16.01 3.80
C HIS A 55 16.06 15.34 2.70
N VAL A 56 14.74 15.26 2.87
CA VAL A 56 13.87 14.58 1.91
C VAL A 56 13.06 15.61 1.12
N THR A 57 13.14 15.52 -0.20
CA THR A 57 12.26 16.23 -1.13
C THR A 57 11.32 15.19 -1.71
N VAL A 58 10.00 15.40 -1.59
CA VAL A 58 9.00 14.40 -1.97
C VAL A 58 8.04 14.97 -3.00
N LEU A 59 8.08 14.42 -4.20
CA LEU A 59 7.09 14.63 -5.24
C LEU A 59 5.88 13.73 -5.00
N SER A 60 4.73 14.29 -4.64
CA SER A 60 3.51 13.50 -4.41
C SER A 60 2.22 14.31 -4.50
N MET A 61 1.10 13.62 -4.69
CA MET A 61 -0.25 14.19 -4.60
C MET A 61 -0.76 14.31 -3.15
N HIS A 62 -0.05 13.71 -2.19
CA HIS A 62 -0.48 13.58 -0.80
C HIS A 62 0.50 14.28 0.13
N PRO A 63 0.49 15.63 0.21
CA PRO A 63 1.43 16.37 1.04
C PRO A 63 1.27 16.03 2.52
N GLN A 64 2.33 16.28 3.30
CA GLN A 64 2.27 16.16 4.75
C GLN A 64 1.31 17.21 5.32
N VAL A 65 0.51 16.80 6.31
CA VAL A 65 -0.44 17.69 6.98
C VAL A 65 0.24 18.49 8.10
N ASP A 66 1.26 17.89 8.71
CA ASP A 66 2.06 18.45 9.78
C ASP A 66 3.46 18.80 9.29
N ASN A 67 4.07 19.80 9.92
CA ASN A 67 5.43 20.22 9.60
C ASN A 67 6.43 19.17 10.09
N VAL A 68 7.06 18.45 9.16
CA VAL A 68 8.12 17.48 9.44
C VAL A 68 9.46 18.15 9.11
N GLY A 69 10.34 18.30 10.11
CA GLY A 69 11.66 18.89 9.90
C GLY A 69 12.46 18.12 8.82
N ASN A 70 13.21 18.84 8.00
CA ASN A 70 13.97 18.32 6.85
C ASN A 70 13.12 17.62 5.76
N TYR A 71 11.81 17.89 5.72
CA TYR A 71 10.89 17.36 4.70
C TYR A 71 10.37 18.50 3.82
N THR A 72 10.50 18.36 2.50
CA THR A 72 9.99 19.33 1.51
C THR A 72 9.02 18.62 0.56
N ASP A 73 7.77 19.07 0.50
CA ASP A 73 6.77 18.56 -0.45
C ASP A 73 6.81 19.34 -1.77
N ILE A 74 6.87 18.61 -2.89
CA ILE A 74 6.53 19.09 -4.22
C ILE A 74 5.17 18.49 -4.57
N VAL A 75 4.13 19.31 -4.50
CA VAL A 75 2.74 18.84 -4.62
C VAL A 75 2.34 18.74 -6.07
N LEU A 76 1.99 17.52 -6.50
CA LEU A 76 1.35 17.25 -7.77
C LEU A 76 -0.14 17.60 -7.68
N LYS A 77 -0.62 18.44 -8.59
CA LYS A 77 -2.00 18.92 -8.63
C LYS A 77 -2.84 18.15 -9.63
N SER A 78 -2.26 17.73 -10.76
CA SER A 78 -2.98 17.02 -11.81
C SER A 78 -3.51 15.71 -11.27
N SER A 79 -4.85 15.63 -11.20
CA SER A 79 -5.53 14.48 -10.65
C SER A 79 -6.40 13.77 -11.68
N LEU A 80 -6.62 12.48 -11.44
CA LEU A 80 -7.66 11.69 -12.10
C LEU A 80 -9.05 12.38 -12.06
N LEU A 81 -9.29 13.19 -11.03
CA LEU A 81 -10.55 13.90 -10.80
C LEU A 81 -10.72 15.08 -11.77
N ASP A 82 -9.62 15.68 -12.24
CA ASP A 82 -9.63 16.72 -13.28
C ASP A 82 -9.94 16.14 -14.67
N LEU A 83 -9.71 14.84 -14.87
CA LEU A 83 -9.92 14.12 -16.13
C LEU A 83 -11.26 13.38 -16.22
N LEU A 84 -11.84 13.01 -15.07
CA LEU A 84 -13.09 12.27 -14.99
C LEU A 84 -14.12 13.14 -14.28
N ASP A 85 -14.96 13.80 -15.08
CA ASP A 85 -16.09 14.66 -14.71
C ASP A 85 -17.21 13.90 -13.95
N ASN A 86 -16.88 12.84 -13.20
CA ASN A 86 -17.79 12.01 -12.43
C ASN A 86 -17.05 11.22 -11.33
N GLU A 87 -16.87 11.89 -10.20
CA GLU A 87 -16.28 11.44 -8.92
C GLU A 87 -16.83 10.12 -8.31
N THR A 88 -17.88 9.51 -8.87
CA THR A 88 -18.79 8.69 -8.03
C THR A 88 -18.96 7.24 -8.46
N LYS A 89 -18.30 6.76 -9.52
CA LYS A 89 -18.54 5.39 -10.04
C LYS A 89 -17.31 4.50 -10.30
N LEU A 90 -16.08 5.01 -10.19
CA LEU A 90 -14.89 4.24 -10.58
C LEU A 90 -14.62 3.00 -9.73
N GLY A 91 -14.79 3.07 -8.41
CA GLY A 91 -14.50 1.93 -7.52
C GLY A 91 -15.44 0.74 -7.79
N MET A 92 -16.73 1.04 -7.95
CA MET A 92 -17.78 0.05 -8.21
C MET A 92 -17.82 -0.41 -9.67
N SER A 93 -17.52 0.47 -10.64
CA SER A 93 -17.44 0.07 -12.06
C SER A 93 -16.26 -0.85 -12.34
N ARG A 94 -15.14 -0.71 -11.59
CA ARG A 94 -13.99 -1.64 -11.65
C ARG A 94 -14.35 -3.08 -11.30
N MET A 95 -15.42 -3.33 -10.56
CA MET A 95 -15.90 -4.68 -10.26
C MET A 95 -16.40 -5.43 -11.49
N GLN A 96 -16.95 -4.70 -12.45
CA GLN A 96 -17.57 -5.27 -13.64
C GLN A 96 -16.56 -5.52 -14.77
N MET A 97 -15.35 -4.99 -14.65
CA MET A 97 -14.31 -5.12 -15.67
C MET A 97 -13.63 -6.49 -15.61
N GLY A 98 -13.46 -7.10 -16.78
CA GLY A 98 -12.55 -8.23 -16.94
C GLY A 98 -11.09 -7.81 -16.75
N ILE A 99 -10.20 -8.78 -16.48
CA ILE A 99 -8.77 -8.52 -16.21
C ILE A 99 -8.09 -7.74 -17.35
N VAL A 100 -8.38 -8.09 -18.60
CA VAL A 100 -7.79 -7.41 -19.78
C VAL A 100 -8.24 -5.95 -19.86
N GLN A 101 -9.53 -5.69 -19.69
CA GLN A 101 -10.08 -4.33 -19.69
C GLN A 101 -9.53 -3.51 -18.52
N MET A 102 -9.38 -4.13 -17.35
CA MET A 102 -8.79 -3.49 -16.19
C MET A 102 -7.37 -3.01 -16.48
N PHE A 103 -6.52 -3.85 -17.08
CA PHE A 103 -5.15 -3.47 -17.43
C PHE A 103 -5.07 -2.42 -18.54
N ASP A 104 -5.93 -2.51 -19.55
CA ASP A 104 -6.01 -1.48 -20.60
C ASP A 104 -6.36 -0.11 -20.01
N VAL A 105 -7.35 -0.05 -19.12
CA VAL A 105 -7.71 1.19 -18.41
C VAL A 105 -6.55 1.69 -17.54
N PHE A 106 -5.88 0.82 -16.78
CA PHE A 106 -4.73 1.23 -15.97
C PHE A 106 -3.60 1.79 -16.83
N PHE A 107 -3.14 1.06 -17.84
CA PHE A 107 -2.04 1.50 -18.69
C PHE A 107 -2.32 2.80 -19.44
N ASN A 108 -3.50 2.95 -20.03
CA ASN A 108 -3.85 4.20 -20.72
C ASN A 108 -3.97 5.37 -19.74
N LEU A 109 -4.55 5.13 -18.57
CA LEU A 109 -4.67 6.18 -17.57
C LEU A 109 -3.29 6.61 -17.04
N ASP A 110 -2.43 5.65 -16.73
CA ASP A 110 -1.08 5.90 -16.23
C ASP A 110 -0.23 6.67 -17.26
N LEU A 111 -0.42 6.41 -18.56
CA LEU A 111 0.21 7.19 -19.64
C LEU A 111 -0.24 8.65 -19.64
N VAL A 112 -1.54 8.90 -19.54
CA VAL A 112 -2.10 10.27 -19.51
C VAL A 112 -1.63 11.01 -18.27
N LEU A 113 -1.74 10.39 -17.10
CA LEU A 113 -1.34 11.00 -15.83
C LEU A 113 0.14 11.33 -15.79
N CYS A 114 0.98 10.41 -16.26
CA CYS A 114 2.41 10.64 -16.40
C CYS A 114 2.70 11.89 -17.27
N ASP A 115 2.09 11.99 -18.46
CA ASP A 115 2.33 13.13 -19.36
C ASP A 115 1.85 14.46 -18.76
N LEU A 116 0.73 14.46 -18.03
CA LEU A 116 0.19 15.66 -17.37
C LEU A 116 1.02 16.08 -16.16
N GLN A 117 1.34 15.14 -15.28
CA GLN A 117 2.11 15.44 -14.08
C GLN A 117 3.52 15.94 -14.42
N LEU A 118 4.16 15.37 -15.46
CA LEU A 118 5.44 15.88 -15.93
C LEU A 118 5.35 17.29 -16.53
N GLN A 119 4.18 17.76 -16.98
CA GLN A 119 3.99 19.14 -17.47
C GLN A 119 3.82 20.16 -16.35
N GLU A 120 3.59 19.74 -15.11
CA GLU A 120 3.39 20.68 -14.01
C GLU A 120 4.63 21.55 -13.80
N GLU A 121 4.41 22.85 -13.58
CA GLU A 121 5.49 23.84 -13.40
C GLU A 121 6.49 23.43 -12.32
N SER A 122 6.00 22.94 -11.17
CA SER A 122 6.84 22.47 -10.07
C SER A 122 7.71 21.27 -10.43
N VAL A 123 7.25 20.42 -11.35
CA VAL A 123 8.00 19.27 -11.86
C VAL A 123 9.00 19.73 -12.89
N GLN A 124 8.63 20.65 -13.78
CA GLN A 124 9.52 21.23 -14.78
C GLN A 124 10.65 22.06 -14.13
N GLU A 125 10.38 22.78 -13.05
CA GLU A 125 11.41 23.42 -12.22
C GLU A 125 12.41 22.39 -11.70
N LEU A 126 11.94 21.24 -11.22
CA LEU A 126 12.81 20.16 -10.80
C LEU A 126 13.58 19.60 -12.00
N VAL A 127 12.95 19.35 -13.14
CA VAL A 127 13.59 18.84 -14.39
C VAL A 127 14.67 19.79 -14.90
N HIS A 128 14.49 21.10 -14.80
CA HIS A 128 15.44 22.09 -15.34
C HIS A 128 16.38 22.69 -14.28
N SER A 129 16.25 22.29 -13.00
CA SER A 129 17.12 22.72 -11.91
C SER A 129 18.60 22.42 -12.20
N LYS A 130 19.49 23.35 -11.83
CA LYS A 130 20.95 23.25 -12.05
C LYS A 130 21.76 23.20 -10.76
N ASP A 131 21.15 23.62 -9.66
CA ASP A 131 21.70 23.78 -8.33
C ASP A 131 21.29 22.64 -7.37
N LEU A 132 20.31 21.84 -7.75
CA LEU A 132 19.86 20.68 -6.99
C LEU A 132 20.71 19.44 -7.27
N SER A 133 20.96 18.69 -6.21
CA SER A 133 21.67 17.41 -6.22
C SER A 133 21.04 16.50 -5.16
N PHE A 134 21.01 15.21 -5.47
CA PHE A 134 20.46 14.18 -4.59
C PHE A 134 21.46 13.03 -4.49
N ASP A 135 21.57 12.45 -3.30
CA ASP A 135 22.44 11.31 -3.02
C ASP A 135 21.71 9.98 -3.26
N LEU A 136 20.38 10.00 -3.33
CA LEU A 136 19.51 8.84 -3.51
C LEU A 136 18.17 9.25 -4.12
N ILE A 137 17.64 8.43 -5.02
CA ILE A 137 16.27 8.56 -5.53
C ILE A 137 15.47 7.32 -5.16
N ILE A 138 14.30 7.55 -4.55
CA ILE A 138 13.33 6.52 -4.20
C ILE A 138 12.08 6.74 -5.04
N VAL A 139 11.76 5.78 -5.90
CA VAL A 139 10.61 5.86 -6.81
C VAL A 139 9.57 4.82 -6.42
N GLU A 140 8.30 5.21 -6.45
CA GLU A 140 7.20 4.27 -6.36
C GLU A 140 7.28 3.24 -7.49
N ALA A 141 7.06 1.96 -7.18
CA ALA A 141 6.94 0.92 -8.19
C ALA A 141 5.46 0.70 -8.55
N PHE A 142 4.89 1.57 -9.39
CA PHE A 142 3.48 1.51 -9.77
C PHE A 142 3.17 2.21 -11.11
N ASN A 143 3.65 1.65 -12.23
CA ASN A 143 3.32 2.13 -13.59
C ASN A 143 3.58 3.65 -13.79
N ASN A 144 4.73 4.12 -13.33
CA ASN A 144 5.12 5.52 -13.31
C ASN A 144 6.56 5.69 -13.84
N GLU A 145 6.96 4.81 -14.76
CA GLU A 145 8.33 4.69 -15.23
C GLU A 145 8.85 5.96 -15.92
N CYS A 146 7.98 6.80 -16.49
CA CYS A 146 8.41 8.05 -17.10
C CYS A 146 9.15 9.01 -16.15
N PHE A 147 8.94 8.89 -14.84
CA PHE A 147 9.67 9.65 -13.83
C PHE A 147 11.12 9.17 -13.64
N LEU A 148 11.49 8.01 -14.17
CA LEU A 148 12.87 7.50 -14.10
C LEU A 148 13.88 8.38 -14.84
N GLY A 149 13.43 9.33 -15.68
CA GLY A 149 14.28 10.39 -16.22
C GLY A 149 15.04 11.17 -15.15
N PHE A 150 14.48 11.31 -13.94
CA PHE A 150 15.17 11.94 -12.81
C PHE A 150 16.42 11.18 -12.35
N VAL A 151 16.47 9.85 -12.56
CA VAL A 151 17.65 9.03 -12.24
C VAL A 151 18.82 9.41 -13.13
N HIS A 152 18.57 9.59 -14.43
CA HIS A 152 19.60 10.09 -15.35
C HIS A 152 19.91 11.57 -15.10
N LYS A 153 18.91 12.40 -14.81
CA LYS A 153 19.15 13.82 -14.53
C LYS A 153 20.12 14.03 -13.36
N PHE A 154 19.89 13.38 -12.23
CA PHE A 154 20.66 13.60 -11.01
C PHE A 154 21.82 12.61 -10.81
N GLN A 155 21.92 11.58 -11.65
CA GLN A 155 22.97 10.55 -11.60
C GLN A 155 23.11 9.89 -10.21
N ALA A 156 21.97 9.71 -9.53
CA ALA A 156 21.92 9.15 -8.18
C ALA A 156 21.48 7.68 -8.20
N PRO A 157 21.87 6.85 -7.21
CA PRO A 157 21.38 5.49 -7.05
C PRO A 157 19.85 5.42 -6.97
N LEU A 158 19.28 4.37 -7.54
CA LEU A 158 17.83 4.14 -7.62
C LEU A 158 17.38 3.04 -6.66
N ILE A 159 16.39 3.36 -5.83
CA ILE A 159 15.61 2.40 -5.05
C ILE A 159 14.15 2.49 -5.48
N HIS A 160 13.50 1.33 -5.58
CA HIS A 160 12.07 1.25 -5.78
C HIS A 160 11.34 0.85 -4.50
N ILE A 161 10.14 1.39 -4.29
CA ILE A 161 9.22 0.92 -3.25
C ILE A 161 7.86 0.55 -3.85
N CYS A 162 7.50 -0.72 -3.71
CA CYS A 162 6.20 -1.24 -4.07
C CYS A 162 5.29 -1.29 -2.83
N THR A 163 4.09 -0.75 -2.97
CA THR A 163 3.10 -0.62 -1.88
C THR A 163 2.32 -1.91 -1.62
N PHE A 164 2.61 -2.96 -2.41
CA PHE A 164 2.09 -4.32 -2.26
C PHE A 164 3.17 -5.37 -2.58
N ALA A 165 2.75 -6.61 -2.85
CA ALA A 165 3.60 -7.76 -3.18
C ALA A 165 4.48 -7.61 -4.43
N GLY A 166 4.19 -6.62 -5.29
CA GLY A 166 4.78 -6.44 -6.60
C GLY A 166 4.15 -7.33 -7.68
N PHE A 167 4.28 -6.90 -8.92
CA PHE A 167 4.04 -7.74 -10.10
C PHE A 167 5.32 -8.42 -10.56
N ASP A 168 5.18 -9.46 -11.36
CA ASP A 168 6.28 -10.31 -11.83
C ASP A 168 7.40 -9.52 -12.51
N PHE A 169 7.05 -8.49 -13.30
CA PHE A 169 8.01 -7.67 -14.02
C PHE A 169 8.95 -6.87 -13.11
N MET A 170 8.50 -6.49 -11.91
CA MET A 170 9.32 -5.73 -10.96
C MET A 170 10.49 -6.56 -10.44
N GLY A 171 10.33 -7.89 -10.42
CA GLY A 171 11.42 -8.81 -10.09
C GLY A 171 12.55 -8.75 -11.12
N HIS A 172 12.26 -8.52 -12.40
CA HIS A 172 13.28 -8.46 -13.46
C HIS A 172 14.26 -7.30 -13.28
N TRP A 173 13.80 -6.17 -12.72
CA TRP A 173 14.64 -5.00 -12.41
C TRP A 173 15.85 -5.33 -11.54
N VAL A 174 15.71 -6.36 -10.70
CA VAL A 174 16.73 -6.78 -9.72
C VAL A 174 17.14 -8.24 -9.90
N GLY A 175 16.83 -8.85 -11.05
CA GLY A 175 17.21 -10.23 -11.39
C GLY A 175 16.48 -11.33 -10.61
N ASN A 176 15.33 -11.05 -10.02
CA ASN A 176 14.56 -12.04 -9.27
C ASN A 176 13.76 -12.98 -10.19
N PRO A 177 13.86 -14.31 -10.03
CA PRO A 177 13.04 -15.24 -10.80
C PRO A 177 11.58 -15.20 -10.35
N ASN A 178 10.65 -15.45 -11.27
CA ASN A 178 9.23 -15.59 -10.93
C ASN A 178 8.60 -16.85 -11.57
N PRO A 179 8.58 -17.98 -10.85
CA PRO A 179 8.08 -19.24 -11.38
C PRO A 179 6.54 -19.33 -11.34
N TYR A 180 5.92 -19.19 -12.50
CA TYR A 180 4.46 -19.28 -12.67
C TYR A 180 3.82 -20.61 -12.27
N ALA A 181 4.61 -21.65 -12.07
CA ALA A 181 4.13 -22.97 -11.66
C ALA A 181 3.60 -23.00 -10.22
N TYR A 182 4.05 -22.10 -9.35
CA TYR A 182 3.66 -22.08 -7.93
C TYR A 182 3.56 -20.68 -7.32
N VAL A 183 4.03 -19.62 -7.99
CA VAL A 183 3.80 -18.24 -7.57
C VAL A 183 2.58 -17.71 -8.32
N PRO A 184 1.41 -17.57 -7.65
CA PRO A 184 0.22 -17.06 -8.29
C PRO A 184 0.32 -15.55 -8.55
N SER A 185 -0.22 -15.10 -9.67
CA SER A 185 -0.37 -13.68 -9.98
C SER A 185 -1.25 -12.98 -8.92
N PRO A 186 -0.89 -11.76 -8.47
CA PRO A 186 -1.60 -11.06 -7.40
C PRO A 186 -3.06 -10.69 -7.72
N ILE A 187 -3.45 -10.77 -8.99
CA ILE A 187 -4.80 -10.45 -9.47
C ILE A 187 -5.69 -11.70 -9.66
N LEU A 188 -5.15 -12.90 -9.46
CA LEU A 188 -5.88 -14.16 -9.54
C LEU A 188 -6.31 -14.64 -8.15
N LYS A 189 -7.33 -15.50 -8.11
CA LYS A 189 -7.82 -16.16 -6.89
C LYS A 189 -7.06 -17.46 -6.55
N PHE A 190 -5.87 -17.65 -7.13
CA PHE A 190 -5.12 -18.89 -7.02
C PHE A 190 -4.32 -18.96 -5.72
N ARG A 191 -3.95 -20.19 -5.33
CA ARG A 191 -3.09 -20.50 -4.19
C ARG A 191 -1.71 -20.94 -4.69
N ASP A 192 -0.78 -21.19 -3.79
CA ASP A 192 0.52 -21.83 -4.11
C ASP A 192 0.38 -23.27 -4.64
N LYS A 193 -0.72 -23.94 -4.29
CA LYS A 193 -1.09 -25.27 -4.81
C LYS A 193 -2.08 -25.17 -5.96
N MET A 194 -1.57 -24.83 -7.15
CA MET A 194 -2.34 -24.77 -8.40
C MET A 194 -2.43 -26.14 -9.10
N ASN A 195 -3.59 -26.45 -9.68
CA ASN A 195 -3.74 -27.55 -10.64
C ASN A 195 -3.14 -27.19 -12.02
N PHE A 196 -3.15 -28.14 -12.96
CA PHE A 196 -2.55 -27.92 -14.29
C PHE A 196 -3.14 -26.69 -15.02
N TRP A 197 -4.46 -26.53 -15.01
CA TRP A 197 -5.14 -25.43 -15.70
C TRP A 197 -4.88 -24.10 -15.03
N GLU A 198 -4.86 -24.06 -13.70
CA GLU A 198 -4.52 -22.85 -12.94
C GLU A 198 -3.08 -22.41 -13.24
N ARG A 199 -2.12 -23.35 -13.28
CA ARG A 199 -0.73 -23.04 -13.68
C ARG A 199 -0.64 -22.54 -15.11
N MET A 200 -1.38 -23.14 -16.03
CA MET A 200 -1.43 -22.72 -17.44
C MET A 200 -1.98 -21.29 -17.56
N ILE A 201 -3.10 -20.99 -16.91
CA ILE A 201 -3.70 -19.64 -16.89
C ILE A 201 -2.75 -18.64 -16.26
N ASN A 202 -2.11 -18.99 -15.13
CA ASN A 202 -1.15 -18.14 -14.45
C ASN A 202 0.05 -17.80 -15.35
N THR A 203 0.57 -18.81 -16.07
CA THR A 203 1.68 -18.65 -17.02
C THR A 203 1.30 -17.77 -18.21
N ILE A 204 0.14 -18.03 -18.83
CA ILE A 204 -0.35 -17.23 -19.96
C ILE A 204 -0.54 -15.78 -19.52
N LEU A 205 -1.16 -15.55 -18.36
CA LEU A 205 -1.42 -14.20 -17.85
C LEU A 205 -0.11 -13.46 -17.58
N GLY A 206 0.82 -14.04 -16.81
CA GLY A 206 2.09 -13.41 -16.48
C GLY A 206 2.94 -13.12 -17.74
N THR A 207 3.02 -14.07 -18.66
CA THR A 207 3.76 -13.90 -19.92
C THR A 207 3.12 -12.84 -20.81
N SER A 208 1.80 -12.87 -20.96
CA SER A 208 1.07 -11.85 -21.74
C SER A 208 1.27 -10.46 -21.15
N PHE A 209 1.25 -10.35 -19.82
CA PHE A 209 1.47 -9.10 -19.13
C PHE A 209 2.86 -8.51 -19.41
N ILE A 210 3.92 -9.34 -19.33
CA ILE A 210 5.28 -8.91 -19.68
C ILE A 210 5.37 -8.45 -21.14
N LEU A 211 4.78 -9.20 -22.07
CA LEU A 211 4.80 -8.85 -23.50
C LEU A 211 4.08 -7.54 -23.78
N VAL A 212 2.86 -7.36 -23.24
CA VAL A 212 2.10 -6.11 -23.38
C VAL A 212 2.86 -4.96 -22.74
N ARG A 213 3.42 -5.16 -21.53
CA ARG A 213 4.21 -4.12 -20.87
C ARG A 213 5.39 -3.69 -21.76
N ASN A 214 6.21 -4.62 -22.21
CA ASN A 214 7.46 -4.31 -22.90
C ASN A 214 7.26 -3.79 -24.33
N HIS A 215 6.20 -4.21 -25.02
CA HIS A 215 5.98 -3.86 -26.43
C HIS A 215 4.89 -2.80 -26.66
N TYR A 216 4.00 -2.55 -25.69
CA TYR A 216 2.92 -1.57 -25.81
C TYR A 216 3.07 -0.43 -24.80
N TYR A 217 3.25 -0.73 -23.52
CA TYR A 217 3.22 0.29 -22.47
C TYR A 217 4.56 1.03 -22.31
N LEU A 218 5.65 0.30 -22.09
CA LEU A 218 6.97 0.86 -21.79
C LEU A 218 7.52 1.76 -22.92
N PRO A 219 7.36 1.43 -24.22
CA PRO A 219 7.79 2.34 -25.29
C PRO A 219 7.06 3.69 -25.27
N ARG A 220 5.78 3.71 -24.87
CA ARG A 220 5.00 4.94 -24.75
C ARG A 220 5.42 5.75 -23.52
N GLN A 221 5.65 5.10 -22.38
CA GLN A 221 6.25 5.74 -21.21
C GLN A 221 7.61 6.36 -21.54
N ASN A 222 8.44 5.66 -22.34
CA ASN A 222 9.75 6.14 -22.79
C ASN A 222 9.62 7.39 -23.67
N ALA A 223 8.65 7.41 -24.59
CA ALA A 223 8.37 8.59 -25.41
C ALA A 223 7.96 9.80 -24.55
N ILE A 224 7.14 9.59 -23.50
CA ILE A 224 6.76 10.66 -22.57
C ILE A 224 7.97 11.15 -21.76
N MET A 225 8.81 10.24 -21.24
CA MET A 225 10.04 10.62 -20.56
C MET A 225 10.92 11.49 -21.47
N ARG A 226 11.18 11.04 -22.71
CA ARG A 226 12.03 11.78 -23.67
C ARG A 226 11.45 13.15 -24.05
N LYS A 227 10.12 13.27 -24.12
CA LYS A 227 9.42 14.54 -24.37
C LYS A 227 9.74 15.58 -23.29
N HIS A 228 9.75 15.18 -22.01
CA HIS A 228 9.88 16.10 -20.88
C HIS A 228 11.31 16.28 -20.36
N PHE A 229 12.18 15.28 -20.52
CA PHE A 229 13.60 15.36 -20.15
C PHE A 229 14.48 15.75 -21.34
N ASN A 230 14.03 16.70 -22.15
CA ASN A 230 14.63 17.03 -23.46
C ASN A 230 15.99 17.75 -23.40
N ASP A 231 16.47 18.13 -22.22
CA ASP A 231 17.80 18.74 -22.01
C ASP A 231 18.97 17.77 -22.21
N SER A 232 18.70 16.45 -22.21
CA SER A 232 19.72 15.41 -22.25
C SER A 232 19.60 14.59 -23.54
N ASN A 233 20.57 14.74 -24.44
CA ASN A 233 20.60 14.02 -25.72
C ASN A 233 20.96 12.53 -25.58
N ASP A 234 21.38 12.09 -24.39
CA ASP A 234 21.90 10.77 -24.07
C ASP A 234 21.02 9.98 -23.09
N LEU A 235 19.72 10.32 -22.99
CA LEU A 235 18.78 9.59 -22.13
C LEU A 235 18.75 8.09 -22.49
N PRO A 236 19.08 7.19 -21.55
CA PRO A 236 18.92 5.76 -21.71
C PRO A 236 17.47 5.37 -21.93
N GLU A 237 17.23 4.19 -22.49
CA GLU A 237 15.89 3.59 -22.50
C GLU A 237 15.41 3.29 -21.08
N LEU A 238 14.11 3.43 -20.82
CA LEU A 238 13.53 3.14 -19.50
C LEU A 238 13.90 1.75 -18.96
N SER A 239 13.94 0.74 -19.83
CA SER A 239 14.36 -0.61 -19.44
C SER A 239 15.79 -0.65 -18.90
N GLU A 240 16.71 0.15 -19.43
CA GLU A 240 18.08 0.22 -18.90
C GLU A 240 18.12 0.89 -17.53
N ILE A 241 17.31 1.93 -17.31
CA ILE A 241 17.21 2.61 -16.01
C ILE A 241 16.57 1.68 -14.96
N GLU A 242 15.55 0.91 -15.34
CA GLU A 242 14.92 -0.09 -14.47
C GLU A 242 15.94 -1.11 -13.93
N HIS A 243 16.85 -1.60 -14.78
CA HIS A 243 17.89 -2.55 -14.37
C HIS A 243 19.01 -1.93 -13.52
N ARG A 244 18.99 -0.60 -13.29
CA ARG A 244 19.87 0.08 -12.32
C ARG A 244 19.28 0.11 -10.91
N THR A 245 18.09 -0.47 -10.71
CA THR A 245 17.48 -0.58 -9.38
C THR A 245 18.41 -1.35 -8.45
N SER A 246 18.87 -0.68 -7.38
CA SER A 246 19.77 -1.29 -6.40
C SER A 246 19.02 -2.14 -5.38
N VAL A 247 17.85 -1.66 -4.95
CA VAL A 247 16.97 -2.33 -3.99
C VAL A 247 15.51 -2.10 -4.40
N LEU A 248 14.69 -3.15 -4.26
CA LEU A 248 13.24 -3.10 -4.36
C LEU A 248 12.64 -3.40 -2.99
N PHE A 249 12.10 -2.38 -2.32
CA PHE A 249 11.26 -2.56 -1.16
C PHE A 249 9.88 -3.06 -1.60
N VAL A 250 9.37 -4.12 -0.98
CA VAL A 250 8.00 -4.61 -1.20
C VAL A 250 7.24 -4.62 0.10
N ASN A 251 6.05 -4.03 0.13
CA ASN A 251 5.17 -4.02 1.30
C ASN A 251 4.48 -5.39 1.47
N GLN A 252 5.27 -6.42 1.70
CA GLN A 252 4.84 -7.79 1.95
C GLN A 252 5.66 -8.32 3.13
N HIS A 253 5.09 -9.27 3.87
CA HIS A 253 5.81 -9.99 4.91
C HIS A 253 5.75 -11.50 4.60
N LEU A 254 6.81 -12.24 4.89
CA LEU A 254 6.91 -13.68 4.63
C LEU A 254 5.74 -14.45 5.25
N SER A 255 5.23 -13.99 6.39
CA SER A 255 4.13 -14.63 7.11
C SER A 255 2.74 -14.27 6.59
N THR A 256 2.62 -13.39 5.60
CA THR A 256 1.33 -12.88 5.08
C THR A 256 1.10 -13.19 3.61
N SER A 257 1.84 -14.17 3.07
CA SER A 257 1.84 -14.50 1.64
C SER A 257 2.22 -15.94 1.40
N TYR A 258 2.07 -16.40 0.15
CA TYR A 258 2.60 -17.68 -0.29
C TYR A 258 4.13 -17.63 -0.46
N PRO A 259 4.82 -18.78 -0.28
CA PRO A 259 6.26 -18.87 -0.53
C PRO A 259 6.61 -18.48 -1.97
N LYS A 260 7.60 -17.58 -2.14
CA LYS A 260 8.13 -17.16 -3.44
C LYS A 260 9.64 -16.92 -3.34
N PRO A 261 10.40 -17.12 -4.43
CA PRO A 261 11.83 -16.78 -4.44
C PRO A 261 12.02 -15.27 -4.32
N LEU A 262 13.01 -14.88 -3.51
CA LEU A 262 13.39 -13.49 -3.28
C LEU A 262 14.91 -13.38 -3.30
N MET A 263 15.44 -12.55 -4.19
CA MET A 263 16.84 -12.13 -4.16
C MET A 263 17.10 -11.16 -3.01
N PRO A 264 18.34 -11.08 -2.49
CA PRO A 264 18.69 -10.15 -1.40
C PRO A 264 18.39 -8.68 -1.69
N SER A 265 18.32 -8.30 -2.97
CA SER A 265 17.93 -6.98 -3.46
C SER A 265 16.43 -6.67 -3.28
N ILE A 266 15.60 -7.67 -2.96
CA ILE A 266 14.19 -7.48 -2.62
C ILE A 266 14.04 -7.52 -1.10
N VAL A 267 13.74 -6.37 -0.51
CA VAL A 267 13.57 -6.23 0.94
C VAL A 267 12.09 -6.12 1.27
N GLN A 268 11.62 -7.04 2.11
CA GLN A 268 10.26 -7.05 2.62
C GLN A 268 10.10 -6.02 3.74
N VAL A 269 9.16 -5.08 3.56
CA VAL A 269 8.82 -4.01 4.52
C VAL A 269 7.34 -4.07 4.91
N GLY A 270 6.75 -5.26 4.86
CA GLY A 270 5.35 -5.48 5.25
C GLY A 270 5.06 -4.98 6.66
N GLY A 271 4.09 -4.07 6.78
CA GLY A 271 3.71 -3.47 8.06
C GLY A 271 4.44 -2.19 8.43
N ILE A 272 5.25 -1.59 7.54
CA ILE A 272 5.94 -0.30 7.79
C ILE A 272 5.00 0.85 8.22
N HIS A 273 3.72 0.78 7.83
CA HIS A 273 2.68 1.74 8.23
C HIS A 273 2.03 1.44 9.58
N VAL A 274 2.22 0.25 10.13
CA VAL A 274 1.61 -0.16 11.39
C VAL A 274 2.40 0.48 12.54
N LYS A 275 1.80 1.47 13.19
CA LYS A 275 2.41 2.19 14.33
C LYS A 275 1.83 1.72 15.67
N PRO A 276 2.55 1.93 16.79
CA PRO A 276 2.00 1.70 18.12
C PRO A 276 0.65 2.39 18.31
N PRO A 277 -0.30 1.74 19.00
CA PRO A 277 -1.65 2.27 19.14
C PRO A 277 -1.65 3.61 19.88
N LYS A 278 -2.43 4.55 19.39
CA LYS A 278 -2.71 5.85 20.02
C LYS A 278 -4.05 5.81 20.75
N LYS A 279 -4.26 6.79 21.62
CA LYS A 279 -5.55 6.96 22.29
C LYS A 279 -6.64 7.30 21.26
N LEU A 280 -7.74 6.57 21.30
CA LEU A 280 -8.90 6.83 20.45
C LEU A 280 -9.59 8.15 20.84
N PRO A 281 -10.26 8.83 19.90
CA PRO A 281 -11.21 9.90 20.23
C PRO A 281 -12.22 9.42 21.27
N GLN A 282 -12.58 10.28 22.21
CA GLN A 282 -13.36 9.90 23.39
C GLN A 282 -14.70 9.24 23.04
N ASP A 283 -15.36 9.69 21.98
CA ASP A 283 -16.65 9.15 21.55
C ASP A 283 -16.54 7.73 20.95
N ILE A 284 -15.40 7.40 20.32
CA ILE A 284 -15.09 6.06 19.82
C ILE A 284 -14.64 5.16 20.98
N GLN A 285 -13.78 5.69 21.85
CA GLN A 285 -13.27 4.99 23.03
C GLN A 285 -14.43 4.51 23.92
N SER A 286 -15.30 5.44 24.36
CA SER A 286 -16.47 5.09 25.16
C SER A 286 -17.40 4.10 24.46
N TYR A 287 -17.59 4.25 23.15
CA TYR A 287 -18.42 3.33 22.39
C TYR A 287 -17.87 1.89 22.38
N LEU A 288 -16.55 1.72 22.30
CA LEU A 288 -15.91 0.40 22.33
C LEU A 288 -15.73 -0.15 23.75
N ASP A 289 -15.50 0.69 24.75
CA ASP A 289 -15.37 0.29 26.16
C ASP A 289 -16.66 -0.34 26.69
N GLU A 290 -17.80 0.24 26.35
CA GLU A 290 -19.13 -0.26 26.72
C GLU A 290 -19.61 -1.47 25.88
N ALA A 291 -18.78 -1.96 24.95
CA ALA A 291 -19.10 -3.11 24.11
C ALA A 291 -18.84 -4.44 24.84
N SER A 292 -19.65 -4.76 25.86
CA SER A 292 -19.48 -5.97 26.69
C SER A 292 -19.48 -7.29 25.89
N GLU A 293 -20.31 -7.37 24.85
CA GLU A 293 -20.38 -8.51 23.92
C GLU A 293 -19.32 -8.45 22.81
N GLY A 294 -18.45 -7.43 22.85
CA GLY A 294 -17.46 -7.13 21.83
C GLY A 294 -17.97 -6.18 20.74
N ALA A 295 -17.05 -5.78 19.87
CA ALA A 295 -17.29 -4.88 18.75
C ALA A 295 -16.82 -5.47 17.42
N ILE A 296 -17.57 -5.16 16.37
CA ILE A 296 -17.22 -5.39 14.97
C ILE A 296 -16.82 -4.03 14.38
N PHE A 297 -15.67 -3.96 13.75
CA PHE A 297 -15.29 -2.81 12.93
C PHE A 297 -15.55 -3.15 11.45
N PHE A 298 -16.16 -2.24 10.69
CA PHE A 298 -16.44 -2.42 9.26
C PHE A 298 -15.90 -1.26 8.42
N SER A 299 -15.05 -1.56 7.45
CA SER A 299 -14.46 -0.58 6.52
C SER A 299 -14.17 -1.18 5.14
N MET A 300 -14.67 -0.53 4.08
CA MET A 300 -14.37 -0.89 2.68
C MET A 300 -13.09 -0.22 2.12
N GLY A 301 -12.29 0.40 2.99
CA GLY A 301 -11.04 1.05 2.61
C GLY A 301 -11.24 2.50 2.13
N SER A 302 -10.26 3.01 1.38
CA SER A 302 -10.26 4.39 0.86
C SER A 302 -10.89 4.53 -0.52
N ASN A 303 -10.82 3.49 -1.35
CA ASN A 303 -11.17 3.54 -2.77
C ASN A 303 -12.59 3.00 -3.06
N VAL A 304 -13.20 2.29 -2.11
CA VAL A 304 -14.59 1.82 -2.18
C VAL A 304 -15.36 2.49 -1.05
N LYS A 305 -16.30 3.35 -1.41
CA LYS A 305 -17.15 4.04 -0.42
C LYS A 305 -18.31 3.12 -0.04
N SER A 306 -18.53 2.93 1.25
CA SER A 306 -19.67 2.12 1.72
C SER A 306 -21.00 2.73 1.33
N SER A 307 -21.08 4.06 1.28
CA SER A 307 -22.26 4.81 0.86
C SER A 307 -22.62 4.65 -0.63
N GLU A 308 -21.71 4.14 -1.45
CA GLU A 308 -21.90 3.93 -2.90
C GLU A 308 -22.24 2.46 -3.24
N MET A 309 -22.35 1.59 -2.24
CA MET A 309 -22.81 0.21 -2.46
C MET A 309 -24.29 0.19 -2.90
N PRO A 310 -24.74 -0.84 -3.65
CA PRO A 310 -26.15 -0.97 -4.01
C PRO A 310 -27.05 -0.95 -2.78
N GLU A 311 -28.22 -0.32 -2.88
CA GLU A 311 -29.18 -0.22 -1.76
C GLU A 311 -29.51 -1.59 -1.17
N GLY A 312 -29.73 -2.61 -2.01
CA GLY A 312 -29.98 -3.98 -1.54
C GLY A 312 -28.82 -4.58 -0.71
N THR A 313 -27.57 -4.22 -1.03
CA THR A 313 -26.39 -4.62 -0.25
C THR A 313 -26.34 -3.90 1.10
N ILE A 314 -26.63 -2.59 1.12
CA ILE A 314 -26.69 -1.79 2.35
C ILE A 314 -27.79 -2.32 3.27
N ASP A 315 -28.98 -2.57 2.74
CA ASP A 315 -30.12 -3.14 3.48
C ASP A 315 -29.80 -4.51 4.06
N ALA A 316 -29.14 -5.38 3.29
CA ALA A 316 -28.71 -6.69 3.74
C ALA A 316 -27.73 -6.59 4.93
N LEU A 317 -26.75 -5.70 4.85
CA LEU A 317 -25.78 -5.44 5.92
C LEU A 317 -26.46 -4.88 7.17
N ILE A 318 -27.35 -3.90 7.03
CA ILE A 318 -28.12 -3.33 8.14
C ILE A 318 -28.96 -4.40 8.84
N LYS A 319 -29.70 -5.21 8.07
CA LYS A 319 -30.53 -6.29 8.60
C LYS A 319 -29.73 -7.39 9.30
N ALA A 320 -28.49 -7.64 8.87
CA ALA A 320 -27.60 -8.59 9.54
C ALA A 320 -27.00 -7.98 10.82
N PHE A 321 -26.53 -6.73 10.76
CA PHE A 321 -25.98 -6.03 11.92
C PHE A 321 -26.99 -5.82 13.03
N SER A 322 -28.27 -5.61 12.72
CA SER A 322 -29.32 -5.50 13.74
C SER A 322 -29.55 -6.79 14.53
N LYS A 323 -29.09 -7.95 14.03
CA LYS A 323 -29.25 -9.26 14.66
C LYS A 323 -28.07 -9.67 15.54
N VAL A 324 -26.92 -9.00 15.44
CA VAL A 324 -25.74 -9.34 16.25
C VAL A 324 -25.76 -8.63 17.61
N LYS A 325 -25.19 -9.27 18.62
CA LYS A 325 -25.10 -8.71 19.98
C LYS A 325 -23.98 -7.67 20.10
N GLN A 326 -23.00 -7.73 19.21
CA GLN A 326 -21.86 -6.82 19.18
C GLN A 326 -22.29 -5.41 18.80
N ARG A 327 -21.55 -4.43 19.30
CA ARG A 327 -21.55 -3.08 18.73
C ARG A 327 -20.87 -3.09 17.36
N VAL A 328 -21.37 -2.32 16.40
CA VAL A 328 -20.81 -2.25 15.05
C VAL A 328 -20.36 -0.84 14.75
N LEU A 329 -19.06 -0.64 14.59
CA LEU A 329 -18.49 0.63 14.16
C LEU A 329 -18.23 0.56 12.65
N TRP A 330 -18.94 1.38 11.87
CA TRP A 330 -18.91 1.33 10.41
C TRP A 330 -18.38 2.64 9.83
N LYS A 331 -17.28 2.56 9.06
CA LYS A 331 -16.79 3.67 8.24
C LYS A 331 -17.80 4.01 7.13
N TRP A 332 -18.29 5.24 7.13
CA TRP A 332 -19.35 5.68 6.22
C TRP A 332 -19.13 7.11 5.73
N GLU A 333 -19.26 7.34 4.42
CA GLU A 333 -18.75 8.56 3.78
C GLU A 333 -19.74 9.74 3.71
N THR A 334 -21.04 9.51 3.90
CA THR A 334 -22.10 10.53 3.79
C THR A 334 -22.77 10.85 5.14
N GLU A 335 -23.48 11.97 5.23
CA GLU A 335 -24.23 12.35 6.44
C GLU A 335 -25.56 11.58 6.59
N THR A 336 -26.10 11.08 5.48
CA THR A 336 -27.36 10.33 5.43
C THR A 336 -27.10 8.83 5.55
N PHE A 337 -27.89 8.16 6.39
CA PHE A 337 -27.87 6.71 6.53
C PHE A 337 -29.29 6.15 6.64
N PRO A 338 -29.69 5.21 5.76
CA PRO A 338 -31.01 4.62 5.81
C PRO A 338 -31.13 3.66 7.01
N GLY A 339 -32.13 3.85 7.88
CA GLY A 339 -32.54 2.82 8.85
C GLY A 339 -31.46 2.32 9.83
N ARG A 340 -30.71 3.22 10.47
CA ARG A 340 -29.62 2.88 11.41
C ARG A 340 -30.08 2.02 12.61
N PRO A 341 -29.57 0.77 12.77
CA PRO A 341 -29.79 -0.01 13.98
C PRO A 341 -29.15 0.63 15.22
N SER A 342 -29.73 0.41 16.40
CA SER A 342 -29.25 0.99 17.66
C SER A 342 -27.84 0.54 18.04
N ASN A 343 -27.42 -0.66 17.62
CA ASN A 343 -26.09 -1.20 17.86
C ASN A 343 -25.06 -0.79 16.81
N VAL A 344 -25.40 0.04 15.82
CA VAL A 344 -24.46 0.55 14.80
C VAL A 344 -24.06 1.98 15.14
N LYS A 345 -22.76 2.30 15.05
CA LYS A 345 -22.22 3.67 15.06
C LYS A 345 -21.44 3.92 13.78
N LEU A 346 -21.66 5.10 13.20
CA LEU A 346 -21.00 5.52 11.97
C LEU A 346 -19.86 6.49 12.30
N GLY A 347 -18.83 6.48 11.46
CA GLY A 347 -17.78 7.49 11.48
C GLY A 347 -17.19 7.71 10.08
N LYS A 348 -17.00 8.97 9.70
CA LYS A 348 -16.46 9.32 8.37
C LYS A 348 -14.96 9.02 8.26
N TRP A 349 -14.22 9.41 9.29
CA TRP A 349 -12.81 9.10 9.43
C TRP A 349 -12.57 8.40 10.75
N LEU A 350 -12.06 7.17 10.68
CA LEU A 350 -11.90 6.30 11.84
C LEU A 350 -10.43 5.85 11.94
N PRO A 351 -9.79 5.95 13.12
CA PRO A 351 -8.42 5.51 13.33
C PRO A 351 -8.36 3.97 13.36
N GLN A 352 -8.39 3.35 12.18
CA GLN A 352 -8.56 1.92 11.99
C GLN A 352 -7.56 1.08 12.80
N ALA A 353 -6.25 1.37 12.71
CA ALA A 353 -5.23 0.64 13.44
C ALA A 353 -5.45 0.66 14.97
N ASP A 354 -5.90 1.79 15.52
CA ASP A 354 -6.17 1.96 16.94
C ASP A 354 -7.47 1.26 17.38
N ILE A 355 -8.49 1.28 16.51
CA ILE A 355 -9.74 0.52 16.73
C ILE A 355 -9.46 -0.98 16.76
N LEU A 356 -8.64 -1.48 15.82
CA LEU A 356 -8.24 -2.89 15.78
C LEU A 356 -7.39 -3.27 17.01
N ALA A 357 -6.69 -2.32 17.61
CA ALA A 357 -5.92 -2.53 18.84
C ALA A 357 -6.80 -2.61 20.10
N HIS A 358 -8.04 -2.15 20.03
CA HIS A 358 -8.92 -2.09 21.19
C HIS A 358 -9.29 -3.50 21.69
N PRO A 359 -9.22 -3.78 23.01
CA PRO A 359 -9.43 -5.13 23.55
C PRO A 359 -10.83 -5.72 23.30
N ASN A 360 -11.82 -4.86 23.06
CA ASN A 360 -13.19 -5.28 22.74
C ASN A 360 -13.44 -5.48 21.23
N THR A 361 -12.50 -5.13 20.35
CA THR A 361 -12.64 -5.43 18.91
C THR A 361 -12.45 -6.92 18.68
N ARG A 362 -13.51 -7.59 18.21
CA ARG A 362 -13.55 -9.05 18.03
C ARG A 362 -13.42 -9.48 16.57
N LEU A 363 -13.83 -8.61 15.66
CA LEU A 363 -13.88 -8.91 14.23
C LEU A 363 -13.67 -7.64 13.43
N PHE A 364 -12.93 -7.79 12.33
CA PHE A 364 -12.83 -6.77 11.30
C PHE A 364 -13.50 -7.22 10.01
N MET A 365 -14.62 -6.60 9.67
CA MET A 365 -15.24 -6.75 8.37
C MET A 365 -14.56 -5.77 7.39
N THR A 366 -14.09 -6.24 6.26
CA THR A 366 -13.22 -5.43 5.38
C THR A 366 -13.35 -5.79 3.91
N HIS A 367 -12.95 -4.89 3.01
CA HIS A 367 -12.71 -5.23 1.61
C HIS A 367 -11.50 -6.16 1.36
N GLY A 368 -10.63 -6.39 2.36
CA GLY A 368 -9.46 -7.28 2.23
C GLY A 368 -8.22 -6.65 1.59
N GLY A 369 -8.13 -5.32 1.54
CA GLY A 369 -6.92 -4.63 1.06
C GLY A 369 -5.70 -4.89 1.95
N LEU A 370 -4.50 -4.94 1.35
CA LEU A 370 -3.29 -5.41 2.02
C LEU A 370 -2.94 -4.69 3.33
N LEU A 371 -3.00 -3.36 3.35
CA LEU A 371 -2.69 -2.57 4.54
C LEU A 371 -3.63 -2.90 5.70
N SER A 372 -4.93 -3.03 5.39
CA SER A 372 -5.97 -3.40 6.36
C SER A 372 -5.77 -4.83 6.87
N MET A 373 -5.34 -5.74 6.01
CA MET A 373 -5.01 -7.11 6.38
C MET A 373 -3.77 -7.18 7.29
N GLN A 374 -2.72 -6.42 6.98
CA GLN A 374 -1.52 -6.33 7.82
C GLN A 374 -1.85 -5.75 9.21
N GLU A 375 -2.69 -4.72 9.30
CA GLU A 375 -3.16 -4.18 10.58
C GLU A 375 -3.99 -5.22 11.36
N ALA A 376 -4.89 -5.95 10.71
CA ALA A 376 -5.68 -7.00 11.35
C ALA A 376 -4.79 -8.13 11.92
N ILE A 377 -3.81 -8.57 11.12
CA ILE A 377 -2.84 -9.59 11.51
C ILE A 377 -1.99 -9.10 12.67
N ASP A 378 -1.44 -7.89 12.58
CA ASP A 378 -0.66 -7.29 13.65
C ASP A 378 -1.48 -7.32 14.95
N ARG A 379 -2.73 -6.84 14.93
CA ARG A 379 -3.60 -6.80 16.12
C ARG A 379 -4.19 -8.15 16.53
N GLY A 380 -3.99 -9.20 15.75
CA GLY A 380 -4.55 -10.53 16.01
C GLY A 380 -6.08 -10.57 15.95
N VAL A 381 -6.68 -9.76 15.07
CA VAL A 381 -8.14 -9.68 14.86
C VAL A 381 -8.52 -10.50 13.62
N PRO A 382 -9.46 -11.46 13.72
CA PRO A 382 -9.93 -12.21 12.56
C PRO A 382 -10.77 -11.33 11.61
N VAL A 383 -10.98 -11.79 10.38
CA VAL A 383 -11.62 -10.97 9.33
C VAL A 383 -12.80 -11.64 8.63
N VAL A 384 -13.78 -10.83 8.23
CA VAL A 384 -14.77 -11.19 7.20
C VAL A 384 -14.56 -10.25 6.02
N GLY A 385 -14.18 -10.81 4.88
CA GLY A 385 -13.79 -10.05 3.69
C GLY A 385 -14.88 -9.97 2.63
N ILE A 386 -15.08 -8.80 2.05
CA ILE A 386 -15.87 -8.59 0.83
C ILE A 386 -14.95 -8.00 -0.26
N PRO A 387 -14.14 -8.83 -0.94
CA PRO A 387 -13.18 -8.35 -1.93
C PRO A 387 -13.86 -7.82 -3.20
N VAL A 388 -13.37 -6.68 -3.67
CA VAL A 388 -13.93 -5.88 -4.76
C VAL A 388 -13.00 -5.93 -5.99
N PHE A 389 -11.75 -5.46 -5.87
CA PHE A 389 -10.78 -5.39 -6.98
C PHE A 389 -9.32 -5.52 -6.51
N GLY A 390 -8.37 -5.52 -7.45
CA GLY A 390 -6.94 -5.55 -7.15
C GLY A 390 -6.52 -6.84 -6.45
N ASP A 391 -5.63 -6.70 -5.47
CA ASP A 391 -5.04 -7.76 -4.65
C ASP A 391 -5.99 -8.35 -3.59
N GLN A 392 -7.13 -7.69 -3.34
CA GLN A 392 -8.07 -8.03 -2.26
C GLN A 392 -8.53 -9.49 -2.29
N LYS A 393 -8.80 -10.01 -3.50
CA LYS A 393 -9.26 -11.40 -3.68
C LYS A 393 -8.17 -12.39 -3.27
N MET A 394 -6.91 -12.15 -3.65
CA MET A 394 -5.78 -12.99 -3.26
C MET A 394 -5.56 -12.93 -1.74
N ASN A 395 -5.59 -11.73 -1.15
CA ASN A 395 -5.41 -11.56 0.29
C ASN A 395 -6.47 -12.30 1.10
N MET A 396 -7.73 -12.25 0.67
CA MET A 396 -8.82 -12.97 1.33
C MET A 396 -8.71 -14.49 1.14
N MET A 397 -8.28 -14.97 -0.02
CA MET A 397 -8.02 -16.39 -0.22
C MET A 397 -6.89 -16.90 0.67
N TRP A 398 -5.85 -16.08 0.86
CA TRP A 398 -4.80 -16.38 1.83
C TRP A 398 -5.34 -16.40 3.26
N ALA A 399 -6.17 -15.42 3.65
CA ALA A 399 -6.78 -15.37 4.97
C ALA A 399 -7.66 -16.60 5.30
N VAL A 400 -8.44 -17.04 4.32
CA VAL A 400 -9.22 -18.29 4.40
C VAL A 400 -8.29 -19.50 4.54
N SER A 401 -7.19 -19.56 3.77
CA SER A 401 -6.24 -20.68 3.84
C SER A 401 -5.56 -20.81 5.21
N GLN A 402 -5.35 -19.68 5.89
CA GLN A 402 -4.75 -19.63 7.22
C GLN A 402 -5.79 -19.76 8.35
N GLY A 403 -7.07 -19.83 8.01
CA GLY A 403 -8.15 -20.07 8.96
C GLY A 403 -8.40 -18.92 9.93
N PHE A 404 -8.07 -17.68 9.58
CA PHE A 404 -8.40 -16.48 10.37
C PHE A 404 -9.40 -15.55 9.69
N GLY A 405 -9.91 -15.91 8.51
CA GLY A 405 -11.01 -15.18 7.90
C GLY A 405 -11.92 -15.97 6.99
N VAL A 406 -13.05 -15.33 6.67
CA VAL A 406 -14.06 -15.81 5.71
C VAL A 406 -14.15 -14.80 4.57
N SER A 407 -14.21 -15.28 3.32
CA SER A 407 -14.41 -14.41 2.15
C SER A 407 -15.84 -14.56 1.66
N MET A 408 -16.51 -13.43 1.45
CA MET A 408 -17.84 -13.34 0.85
C MET A 408 -17.72 -12.94 -0.63
N ASP A 409 -18.76 -13.21 -1.41
CA ASP A 409 -18.89 -12.67 -2.76
C ASP A 409 -19.74 -11.40 -2.71
N PHE A 410 -19.17 -10.27 -3.17
CA PHE A 410 -19.87 -9.00 -3.21
C PHE A 410 -21.18 -9.09 -4.02
N ASN A 411 -21.22 -9.90 -5.07
CA ASN A 411 -22.40 -10.04 -5.93
C ASN A 411 -23.52 -10.87 -5.29
N ASN A 412 -23.25 -11.50 -4.13
CA ASN A 412 -24.19 -12.39 -3.45
C ASN A 412 -24.31 -12.02 -1.95
N ILE A 413 -24.32 -10.73 -1.64
CA ILE A 413 -24.52 -10.24 -0.28
C ILE A 413 -26.02 -10.21 0.05
N THR A 414 -26.42 -11.10 0.95
CA THR A 414 -27.76 -11.16 1.59
C THR A 414 -27.66 -11.04 3.09
N SER A 415 -28.76 -10.71 3.79
CA SER A 415 -28.77 -10.63 5.26
C SER A 415 -28.34 -11.95 5.90
N GLU A 416 -28.75 -13.07 5.30
CA GLU A 416 -28.45 -14.44 5.74
C GLU A 416 -26.97 -14.72 5.58
N SER A 417 -26.39 -14.47 4.39
CA SER A 417 -24.96 -14.72 4.13
C SER A 417 -24.05 -13.90 5.06
N VAL A 418 -24.41 -12.64 5.35
CA VAL A 418 -23.67 -11.81 6.31
C VAL A 418 -23.82 -12.36 7.71
N SER A 419 -25.04 -12.70 8.14
CA SER A 419 -25.30 -13.24 9.47
C SER A 419 -24.54 -14.55 9.72
N GLU A 420 -24.51 -15.44 8.73
CA GLU A 420 -23.75 -16.70 8.77
C GLU A 420 -22.25 -16.45 8.89
N ALA A 421 -21.68 -15.57 8.05
CA ALA A 421 -20.25 -15.26 8.09
C ALA A 421 -19.83 -14.63 9.44
N LEU A 422 -20.65 -13.71 9.97
CA LEU A 422 -20.41 -13.10 11.27
C LEU A 422 -20.51 -14.15 12.40
N SER A 423 -21.53 -15.01 12.36
CA SER A 423 -21.74 -16.04 13.38
C SER A 423 -20.61 -17.09 13.37
N GLU A 424 -20.14 -17.49 12.20
CA GLU A 424 -19.01 -18.43 12.07
C GLU A 424 -17.74 -17.84 12.69
N VAL A 425 -17.35 -16.62 12.31
CA VAL A 425 -16.09 -16.04 12.80
C VAL A 425 -16.13 -15.66 14.28
N LEU A 426 -17.28 -15.16 14.77
CA LEU A 426 -17.45 -14.78 16.18
C LEU A 426 -17.69 -15.99 17.09
N GLY A 427 -18.33 -17.05 16.60
CA GLY A 427 -18.70 -18.23 17.37
C GLY A 427 -17.64 -19.34 17.35
N ASN A 428 -16.73 -19.35 16.37
CA ASN A 428 -15.70 -20.39 16.24
C ASN A 428 -14.32 -19.87 16.72
N PRO A 429 -13.77 -20.38 17.84
CA PRO A 429 -12.53 -19.88 18.42
C PRO A 429 -11.32 -20.01 17.50
N ARG A 430 -11.35 -20.95 16.53
CA ARG A 430 -10.29 -21.19 15.55
C ARG A 430 -9.83 -19.90 14.87
N TYR A 431 -10.76 -19.02 14.50
CA TYR A 431 -10.42 -17.79 13.77
C TYR A 431 -9.57 -16.85 14.62
N ARG A 432 -9.95 -16.68 15.88
CA ARG A 432 -9.23 -15.83 16.84
C ARG A 432 -7.91 -16.44 17.27
N GLU A 433 -7.85 -17.75 17.47
CA GLU A 433 -6.59 -18.44 17.79
C GLU A 433 -5.59 -18.34 16.64
N ASN A 434 -6.05 -18.52 15.40
CA ASN A 434 -5.22 -18.36 14.22
C ASN A 434 -4.76 -16.93 13.99
N SER A 435 -5.64 -15.93 14.18
CA SER A 435 -5.23 -14.51 14.06
C SER A 435 -4.18 -14.15 15.11
N GLN A 436 -4.33 -14.61 16.35
CA GLN A 436 -3.33 -14.40 17.41
C GLN A 436 -2.02 -15.13 17.14
N ARG A 437 -2.07 -16.36 16.59
CA ARG A 437 -0.87 -17.09 16.16
C ARG A 437 -0.12 -16.32 15.08
N LEU A 438 -0.83 -15.84 14.06
CA LEU A 438 -0.24 -15.06 12.98
C LEU A 438 0.30 -13.71 13.46
N SER A 439 -0.38 -13.03 14.39
CA SER A 439 0.11 -11.82 15.05
C SER A 439 1.48 -12.03 15.68
N ARG A 440 1.65 -13.13 16.43
CA ARG A 440 2.94 -13.48 17.03
C ARG A 440 4.02 -13.68 15.97
N ILE A 441 3.72 -14.40 14.89
CA ILE A 441 4.68 -14.63 13.79
C ILE A 441 5.01 -13.33 13.05
N PHE A 442 4.02 -12.48 12.80
CA PHE A 442 4.21 -11.23 12.07
C PHE A 442 5.11 -10.24 12.85
N ARG A 443 4.97 -10.23 14.17
CA ARG A 443 5.76 -9.41 15.09
C ARG A 443 7.10 -10.02 15.49
N ASP A 444 7.33 -11.29 15.17
CA ASP A 444 8.58 -12.00 15.44
C ASP A 444 9.65 -11.61 14.41
N GLN A 445 10.11 -10.36 14.52
CA GLN A 445 11.14 -9.77 13.67
C GLN A 445 12.26 -9.22 14.54
N PRO A 446 13.52 -9.27 14.07
CA PRO A 446 14.67 -8.76 14.83
C PRO A 446 14.60 -7.24 15.07
N LEU A 447 13.88 -6.52 14.21
CA LEU A 447 13.63 -5.09 14.30
C LEU A 447 12.13 -4.84 14.15
N THR A 448 11.58 -3.96 14.98
CA THR A 448 10.20 -3.49 14.80
C THR A 448 10.14 -2.57 13.57
N PRO A 449 9.16 -2.73 12.67
CA PRO A 449 8.96 -1.87 11.50
C PRO A 449 8.81 -0.37 11.80
#